data_AF-A0A935QXW7-F1
#
_entry.id   AF-A0A935QXW7-F1
#
_cell.length_a   1.000
_cell.length_b   1.000
_cell.length_c   1.000
_cell.angle_alpha   90.00
_cell.angle_beta   90.00
_cell.angle_gamma   90.00
#
_symmetry.space_group_name_H-M   'P 1'
#
loop_
_entity.id
_entity.type
_entity.pdbx_description
1 polymer ?
#
loop_
_entity_poly.entity_id
_entity_poly.type
_entity_poly.pdbx_seq_one_letter_code
_entity_poly.pdbx_strand_id
1 'polypeptide(L)'
;MSNKLNHIFGKPEHALDDFVKQSGGQEQALQRIQDAANAALKNGLIKPGPNGVLPRGDAGLIIDVGGTQIRLIGGLVKDGVVYISSASRKGLP
;
A
#
# COMPACT_ATOMS: atom_id res chain seq x y z
N MET A 1 9.47 -13.76 5.67
CA MET A 1 8.27 -13.10 5.10
C MET A 1 7.27 -12.64 6.17
N SER A 2 7.18 -13.27 7.34
CA SER A 2 6.23 -12.89 8.42
C SER A 2 6.39 -11.49 9.00
N ASN A 3 7.59 -10.90 8.97
CA ASN A 3 7.82 -9.58 9.57
C ASN A 3 7.16 -8.43 8.79
N LYS A 4 7.09 -8.53 7.45
CA LYS A 4 6.46 -7.50 6.61
C LYS A 4 4.94 -7.54 6.74
N LEU A 5 4.33 -8.73 6.65
CA LEU A 5 2.88 -8.87 6.81
C LEU A 5 2.45 -8.40 8.20
N ASN A 6 3.17 -8.79 9.26
CA ASN A 6 2.88 -8.32 10.60
C ASN A 6 3.12 -6.80 10.77
N HIS A 7 4.13 -6.23 10.10
CA HIS A 7 4.34 -4.78 10.11
C HIS A 7 3.17 -4.00 9.47
N ILE A 8 2.61 -4.52 8.38
CA ILE A 8 1.54 -3.86 7.62
C ILE A 8 0.16 -4.15 8.20
N PHE A 9 -0.11 -5.38 8.62
CA PHE A 9 -1.45 -5.83 9.01
C PHE A 9 -1.57 -6.21 10.48
N GLY A 10 -0.48 -6.29 11.24
CA GLY A 10 -0.48 -6.66 12.65
C GLY A 10 -0.83 -5.51 13.59
N LYS A 11 -1.12 -4.32 13.06
CA LYS A 11 -1.43 -3.13 13.85
C LYS A 11 -2.85 -2.63 13.55
N PRO A 12 -3.74 -2.60 14.57
CA PRO A 12 -5.09 -2.06 14.42
C PRO A 12 -5.11 -0.60 13.94
N GLU A 13 -4.06 0.16 14.27
CA GLU A 13 -3.90 1.56 13.84
C GLU A 13 -3.86 1.74 12.32
N HIS A 14 -3.53 0.68 11.56
CA HIS A 14 -3.56 0.75 10.10
C HIS A 14 -4.98 0.58 9.52
N ALA A 15 -5.97 0.13 10.30
CA ALA A 15 -7.35 -0.07 9.88
C ALA A 15 -7.52 -0.95 8.63
N LEU A 16 -6.73 -2.02 8.52
CA LEU A 16 -6.72 -2.92 7.34
C LEU A 16 -7.46 -4.25 7.58
N ASP A 17 -7.94 -4.53 8.78
CA ASP A 17 -8.52 -5.84 9.14
C ASP A 17 -9.65 -6.27 8.20
N ASP A 18 -10.59 -5.37 7.91
CA ASP A 18 -11.71 -5.69 7.02
C ASP A 18 -11.27 -5.88 5.56
N PHE A 19 -10.26 -5.12 5.11
CA PHE A 19 -9.69 -5.30 3.78
C PHE A 19 -8.95 -6.65 3.66
N VAL A 20 -8.25 -7.06 4.73
CA VAL A 20 -7.60 -8.38 4.81
C VAL A 20 -8.64 -9.49 4.74
N LYS A 21 -9.73 -9.39 5.49
CA LYS A 21 -10.85 -10.37 5.45
C LYS A 21 -11.47 -10.44 4.05
N GLN A 22 -11.77 -9.29 3.44
CA GLN A 22 -12.34 -9.21 2.08
C GLN A 22 -11.40 -9.77 1.01
N SER A 23 -10.09 -9.69 1.23
CA SER A 23 -9.08 -10.20 0.29
C SER A 23 -8.79 -11.69 0.47
N GLY A 24 -9.31 -12.33 1.53
CA GLY A 24 -9.07 -13.75 1.81
C GLY A 24 -7.78 -14.04 2.58
N GLY A 25 -7.14 -13.01 3.16
CA GLY A 25 -5.90 -13.17 3.93
C GLY A 25 -4.90 -12.04 3.73
N GLN A 26 -3.87 -11.99 4.60
CA GLN A 26 -2.85 -10.94 4.59
C GLN A 26 -1.97 -11.00 3.33
N GLU A 27 -1.67 -12.20 2.84
CA GLU A 27 -0.87 -12.38 1.61
C GLU A 27 -1.62 -11.89 0.38
N GLN A 28 -2.89 -12.27 0.26
CA GLN A 28 -3.75 -11.82 -0.84
C GLN A 28 -4.00 -10.31 -0.75
N ALA A 29 -4.18 -9.76 0.45
CA ALA A 29 -4.28 -8.32 0.65
C ALA A 29 -3.01 -7.59 0.20
N LEU A 30 -1.82 -8.07 0.58
CA LEU A 30 -0.56 -7.48 0.15
C LEU A 30 -0.41 -7.54 -1.37
N GLN A 31 -0.72 -8.68 -1.98
CA GLN A 31 -0.65 -8.86 -3.42
C GLN A 31 -1.56 -7.86 -4.15
N ARG A 32 -2.82 -7.73 -3.70
CA ARG A 32 -3.77 -6.76 -4.29
C ARG A 32 -3.28 -5.32 -4.18
N ILE A 33 -2.72 -4.92 -3.03
CA ILE A 33 -2.14 -3.58 -2.86
C ILE A 33 -0.93 -3.41 -3.79
N GLN A 34 -0.08 -4.43 -3.91
CA GLN A 34 1.11 -4.42 -4.76
C GLN A 34 0.74 -4.27 -6.25
N ASP A 35 -0.27 -4.99 -6.71
CA ASP A 35 -0.76 -4.92 -8.09
C ASP A 35 -1.38 -3.55 -8.39
N ALA A 36 -2.21 -3.04 -7.48
CA ALA A 36 -2.80 -1.71 -7.59
C ALA A 36 -1.75 -0.60 -7.59
N ALA A 37 -0.71 -0.70 -6.75
CA ALA A 37 0.39 0.26 -6.73
C ALA A 37 1.18 0.26 -8.05
N ASN A 38 1.50 -0.91 -8.59
CA ASN A 38 2.19 -1.02 -9.88
C ASN A 38 1.32 -0.48 -11.04
N ALA A 39 0.02 -0.75 -11.02
CA ALA A 39 -0.92 -0.19 -11.99
C ALA A 39 -1.00 1.34 -11.88
N ALA A 40 -1.08 1.87 -10.66
CA ALA A 40 -1.10 3.31 -10.40
C ALA A 40 0.20 4.00 -10.87
N LEU A 41 1.36 3.37 -10.68
CA LEU A 41 2.62 3.86 -11.24
C LEU A 41 2.60 3.87 -12.77
N LYS A 42 2.19 2.78 -13.40
CA LYS A 42 2.10 2.67 -14.86
C LYS A 42 1.15 3.72 -15.47
N ASN A 43 0.08 4.05 -14.76
CA ASN A 43 -0.91 5.06 -15.17
C ASN A 43 -0.52 6.50 -14.78
N GLY A 44 0.67 6.72 -14.20
CA GLY A 44 1.15 8.05 -13.83
C GLY A 44 0.49 8.67 -12.59
N LEU A 45 -0.27 7.87 -11.83
CA LEU A 45 -0.95 8.29 -10.58
C LEU A 45 0.03 8.30 -9.40
N ILE A 46 1.01 7.40 -9.40
CA ILE A 46 2.14 7.44 -8.46
C ILE A 46 3.29 8.17 -9.13
N LYS A 47 3.70 9.29 -8.52
CA LYS A 47 4.91 10.02 -8.91
C LYS A 47 5.92 9.89 -7.78
N PRO A 48 6.95 9.06 -7.93
CA PRO A 48 7.96 8.93 -6.90
C PRO A 48 8.72 10.24 -6.71
N GLY A 49 9.15 10.48 -5.48
CA GLY A 49 10.05 11.59 -5.15
C GLY A 49 11.49 11.31 -5.58
N PRO A 50 12.44 12.16 -5.13
CA PRO A 50 13.86 11.96 -5.38
C PRO A 50 14.31 10.54 -5.04
N ASN A 51 15.16 9.96 -5.90
CA ASN A 51 15.67 8.59 -5.78
C ASN A 51 14.59 7.50 -5.73
N GLY A 52 13.38 7.77 -6.26
CA GLY A 52 12.31 6.78 -6.30
C GLY A 52 11.47 6.71 -5.01
N VAL A 53 11.77 7.52 -3.98
CA VAL A 53 11.18 7.35 -2.65
C VAL A 53 9.71 7.77 -2.63
N LEU A 54 8.86 6.94 -2.02
CA LEU A 54 7.44 7.27 -1.81
C LEU A 54 7.23 8.06 -0.50
N PRO A 55 6.27 9.00 -0.46
CA PRO A 55 5.90 9.73 0.75
C PRO A 55 5.48 8.81 1.91
N ARG A 56 5.69 9.27 3.16
CA ARG A 56 5.39 8.53 4.39
C ARG A 56 4.27 9.21 5.19
N GLY A 57 3.74 8.48 6.18
CA GLY A 57 2.72 8.99 7.11
C GLY A 57 1.46 9.47 6.40
N ASP A 58 0.94 10.61 6.83
CA ASP A 58 -0.27 11.21 6.25
C ASP A 58 -0.06 11.80 4.84
N ALA A 59 1.20 12.04 4.44
CA ALA A 59 1.53 12.42 3.07
C ALA A 59 1.55 11.22 2.10
N GLY A 60 1.30 10.01 2.61
CA GLY A 60 1.24 8.79 1.80
C GLY A 60 0.26 8.89 0.64
N LEU A 61 0.60 8.24 -0.46
CA LEU A 61 -0.22 8.25 -1.68
C LEU A 61 -1.45 7.35 -1.49
N ILE A 62 -2.63 7.87 -1.80
CA ILE A 62 -3.87 7.09 -1.76
C ILE A 62 -4.09 6.46 -3.13
N ILE A 63 -4.25 5.15 -3.16
CA ILE A 63 -4.57 4.36 -4.35
C ILE A 63 -5.92 3.65 -4.16
N ASP A 64 -6.61 3.38 -5.26
CA ASP A 64 -7.77 2.49 -5.26
C ASP A 64 -7.32 1.04 -5.42
N VAL A 65 -7.81 0.17 -4.54
CA VAL A 65 -7.53 -1.27 -4.55
C VAL A 65 -8.87 -2.01 -4.64
N GLY A 66 -9.42 -2.06 -5.85
CA GLY A 66 -10.69 -2.73 -6.12
C GLY A 66 -11.88 -2.07 -5.41
N GLY A 67 -11.97 -0.74 -5.49
CA GLY A 67 -13.01 0.06 -4.84
C GLY A 67 -12.72 0.42 -3.39
N THR A 68 -11.57 -0.03 -2.85
CA THR A 68 -11.12 0.32 -1.50
C THR A 68 -9.96 1.30 -1.56
N GLN A 69 -10.11 2.49 -0.98
CA GLN A 69 -9.01 3.43 -0.86
C GLN A 69 -7.99 2.95 0.17
N ILE A 70 -6.72 2.91 -0.21
CA ILE A 70 -5.60 2.52 0.65
C ILE A 70 -4.48 3.55 0.50
N ARG A 71 -3.96 4.03 1.63
CA ARG A 71 -2.79 4.90 1.69
C ARG A 71 -1.51 4.07 1.73
N LEU A 72 -0.62 4.27 0.77
CA LEU A 72 0.75 3.75 0.79
C LEU A 72 1.61 4.63 1.69
N ILE A 73 2.16 4.04 2.75
CA ILE A 73 3.02 4.72 3.72
C ILE A 73 4.47 4.31 3.44
N GLY A 74 5.12 5.12 2.61
CA GLY A 74 6.50 4.90 2.20
C GLY A 74 6.68 3.74 1.22
N GLY A 75 7.94 3.49 0.88
CA GLY A 75 8.33 2.55 -0.15
C GLY A 75 9.29 3.20 -1.13
N LEU A 76 9.58 2.47 -2.19
CA LEU A 76 10.53 2.86 -3.21
C LEU A 76 10.01 2.40 -4.57
N VAL A 77 10.11 3.25 -5.58
CA VAL A 77 10.03 2.84 -6.98
C VAL A 77 11.44 2.53 -7.45
N LYS A 78 11.67 1.29 -7.87
CA LYS A 78 12.94 0.83 -8.42
C LYS A 78 12.66 0.00 -9.66
N ASP A 79 13.38 0.30 -10.74
CA ASP A 79 13.26 -0.41 -12.02
C ASP A 79 11.81 -0.50 -12.55
N GLY A 80 11.02 0.57 -12.35
CA GLY A 80 9.62 0.65 -12.78
C GLY A 80 8.63 -0.14 -11.91
N VAL A 81 9.07 -0.69 -10.78
CA VAL A 81 8.26 -1.47 -9.84
C VAL A 81 8.15 -0.74 -8.51
N VAL A 82 6.94 -0.71 -7.93
CA VAL A 82 6.71 -0.18 -6.59
C VAL A 82 7.09 -1.25 -5.55
N TYR A 83 7.89 -0.88 -4.56
CA TYR A 83 8.19 -1.68 -3.39
C TYR A 83 7.55 -1.02 -2.16
N ILE A 84 6.39 -1.55 -1.74
CA ILE A 84 5.63 -1.00 -0.62
C ILE A 84 6.37 -1.23 0.69
N SER A 85 6.51 -0.19 1.51
CA SER A 85 7.01 -0.32 2.89
C SER A 85 5.88 -0.64 3.87
N SER A 86 4.84 0.19 3.88
CA SER A 86 3.65 0.02 4.70
C SER A 86 2.39 0.55 4.01
N ALA A 87 1.22 0.24 4.57
CA ALA A 87 -0.07 0.69 4.08
C ALA A 87 -1.04 0.94 5.24
N SER A 88 -2.05 1.80 5.02
CA SER A 88 -3.09 2.09 6.00
C SER A 88 -4.38 2.56 5.33
N ARG A 89 -5.52 2.32 5.97
CA ARG A 89 -6.80 2.98 5.70
C ARG A 89 -7.24 3.96 6.79
N LYS A 90 -6.36 4.26 7.75
CA LYS A 90 -6.69 5.15 8.86
C LYS A 90 -7.11 6.53 8.33
N GLY A 91 -8.31 6.96 8.69
CA GLY A 91 -8.87 8.25 8.28
C GLY A 91 -9.25 8.33 6.81
N LEU A 92 -9.39 7.18 6.12
CA LEU A 92 -9.98 7.10 4.78
C LEU A 92 -11.46 6.70 4.88
N PRO A 93 -12.30 7.13 3.91
CA PRO A 93 -13.68 6.69 3.81
C PRO A 93 -13.83 5.18 3.53
#